data_AF-A0A699ZSU8-F1
#
_entry.id   AF-A0A699ZSU8-F1
#
_cell.length_a   1.000
_cell.length_b   1.000
_cell.length_c   1.000
_cell.angle_alpha   90.00
_cell.angle_beta   90.00
_cell.angle_gamma   90.00
#
_symmetry.space_group_name_H-M   'P 1'
#
loop_
_entity.id
_entity.type
_entity.pdbx_description
1 polymer ?
#
loop_
_entity_poly.entity_id
_entity_poly.type
_entity_poly.pdbx_seq_one_letter_code
_entity_poly.pdbx_strand_id
1 'polypeptide(L)'
;AEAQCAWLDEQGLVDGVVTDDNDVFLFGGRHVYRNIFDNKRYVEEYHMQDVESEMGLDRHRLAELALLLGSDYTEGVRGIGVVNAVEVVQSFPGKDLLRFKQWLESPDVALIAAAVGGSASAGSAEDQEDSELQREFKRSHRNLRKTWDLPPSFPNTLVLAAYAQPHVDHSKKSFVWGRPDLQLLRSFCRERFGWPTDKVDELLVPVLQSYDQRQTQMRMDQYLTFNQRFAKIKSKRLQAAVTKIAGRIDPEMTIAANVESTPRNRQPGTSDGEAVDGTAP
;
A
#
# COMPACT_ATOMS: atom_id res chain seq x y z
N ALA A 1 16.48 3.45 1.24
CA ALA A 1 16.76 3.35 2.69
C ALA A 1 15.83 2.34 3.37
N GLU A 2 14.61 2.22 2.85
CA GLU A 2 13.50 1.33 3.21
C GLU A 2 13.97 -0.10 3.48
N ALA A 3 14.84 -0.66 2.63
CA ALA A 3 15.40 -1.99 2.84
C ALA A 3 16.22 -2.13 4.13
N GLN A 4 17.03 -1.13 4.47
CA GLN A 4 17.79 -1.14 5.73
C GLN A 4 16.85 -0.98 6.93
N CYS A 5 15.83 -0.13 6.83
CA CYS A 5 14.83 0.04 7.88
C CYS A 5 14.03 -1.25 8.12
N ALA A 6 13.57 -1.89 7.04
CA ALA A 6 12.90 -3.19 7.09
C ALA A 6 13.78 -4.26 7.76
N TRP A 7 15.07 -4.30 7.42
CA TRP A 7 16.00 -5.22 8.07
C TRP A 7 16.17 -4.93 9.56
N LEU A 8 16.29 -3.66 9.98
CA LEU A 8 16.40 -3.30 11.39
C LEU A 8 15.15 -3.71 12.20
N ASP A 9 13.96 -3.53 11.64
CA ASP A 9 12.68 -3.97 12.23
C ASP A 9 12.61 -5.50 12.30
N GLU A 10 12.95 -6.20 11.22
CA GLU A 10 12.99 -7.67 11.18
C GLU A 10 13.94 -8.27 12.23
N GLN A 11 15.09 -7.62 12.48
CA GLN A 11 16.04 -8.05 13.50
C GLN A 11 15.67 -7.60 14.93
N GLY A 12 14.60 -6.82 15.12
CA GLY A 12 14.18 -6.30 16.42
C GLY A 12 15.14 -5.26 17.00
N LEU A 13 15.88 -4.53 16.15
CA LEU A 13 16.77 -3.44 16.56
C LEU A 13 16.04 -2.10 16.69
N VAL A 14 14.83 -2.01 16.13
CA VAL A 14 13.87 -0.91 16.25
C VAL A 14 12.47 -1.49 16.48
N ASP A 15 11.56 -0.69 17.05
CA ASP A 15 10.16 -1.11 17.26
C ASP A 15 9.27 -0.94 16.01
N GLY A 16 9.76 -0.26 14.97
CA GLY A 16 9.07 -0.10 13.69
C GLY A 16 9.72 0.93 12.79
N VAL A 17 9.16 1.08 11.60
CA VAL A 17 9.66 1.95 10.54
C VAL A 17 8.71 3.11 10.31
N VAL A 18 9.21 4.34 10.42
CA VAL A 18 8.48 5.53 10.01
C VAL A 18 8.75 5.78 8.53
N THR A 19 7.74 5.59 7.68
CA THR A 19 7.84 5.85 6.23
C THR A 19 6.46 5.98 5.59
N ASP A 20 6.37 6.80 4.54
CA ASP A 20 5.20 6.89 3.68
C ASP A 20 5.32 6.02 2.40
N ASP A 21 6.48 5.38 2.21
CA ASP A 21 6.80 4.50 1.09
C ASP A 21 6.40 3.04 1.39
N ASN A 22 5.55 2.48 0.53
CA ASN A 22 5.04 1.11 0.65
C ASN A 22 6.05 0.02 0.27
N ASP A 23 7.16 0.35 -0.39
CA ASP A 23 8.20 -0.63 -0.75
C ASP A 23 8.86 -1.24 0.51
N VAL A 24 8.71 -0.61 1.67
CA VAL A 24 9.14 -1.16 2.97
C VAL A 24 8.58 -2.56 3.22
N PHE A 25 7.33 -2.86 2.83
CA PHE A 25 6.73 -4.18 2.98
C PHE A 25 7.34 -5.20 2.01
N LEU A 26 7.70 -4.74 0.80
CA LEU A 26 8.38 -5.57 -0.19
C LEU A 26 9.78 -5.97 0.26
N PHE A 27 10.44 -5.11 1.05
CA PHE A 27 11.71 -5.42 1.72
C PHE A 27 11.59 -6.17 3.05
N GLY A 28 10.38 -6.44 3.53
CA GLY A 28 10.13 -7.25 4.73
C GLY A 28 9.89 -6.46 6.02
N GLY A 29 9.57 -5.17 5.93
CA GLY A 29 9.12 -4.39 7.08
C GLY A 29 7.83 -4.98 7.66
N ARG A 30 7.76 -5.03 8.99
CA ARG A 30 6.69 -5.70 9.75
C ARG A 30 5.80 -4.69 10.48
N HIS A 31 6.37 -3.60 10.98
CA HIS A 31 5.69 -2.54 11.72
C HIS A 31 5.96 -1.21 11.04
N VAL A 32 4.93 -0.59 10.46
CA VAL A 32 5.08 0.64 9.67
C VAL A 32 4.16 1.73 10.19
N TYR A 33 4.75 2.90 10.46
CA TYR A 33 4.07 4.12 10.86
C TYR A 33 4.09 5.13 9.71
N ARG A 34 2.90 5.46 9.20
CA ARG A 34 2.70 6.36 8.08
C ARG A 34 2.03 7.66 8.52
N ASN A 35 2.35 8.76 7.84
CA ASN A 35 1.82 10.11 8.09
C ASN A 35 2.16 10.67 9.48
N ILE A 36 3.28 10.27 10.10
CA ILE A 36 3.65 10.74 11.45
C ILE A 36 3.93 12.26 11.51
N PHE A 37 4.36 12.83 10.39
CA PHE A 37 4.68 14.26 10.26
C PHE A 37 3.54 15.06 9.60
N ASP A 38 2.40 14.43 9.32
CA ASP A 38 1.22 15.13 8.82
C ASP A 38 0.61 16.00 9.94
N ASN A 39 -0.09 17.05 9.58
CA ASN A 39 -0.80 17.94 10.52
C ASN A 39 -2.03 17.27 11.15
N LYS A 40 -2.32 16.02 10.77
CA LYS A 40 -3.39 15.21 11.34
C LYS A 40 -3.01 14.79 12.77
N ARG A 41 -4.03 14.60 13.61
CA ARG A 41 -3.85 14.16 15.00
C ARG A 41 -3.78 12.64 15.18
N TYR A 42 -3.51 11.91 14.10
CA TYR A 42 -3.42 10.45 14.12
C TYR A 42 -2.32 9.98 13.16
N VAL A 43 -1.78 8.80 13.46
CA VAL A 43 -0.79 8.10 12.64
C VAL A 43 -1.46 6.82 12.13
N GLU A 44 -1.15 6.42 10.91
CA GLU A 44 -1.60 5.14 10.38
C GLU A 44 -0.55 4.08 10.71
N GLU A 45 -0.93 3.10 11.52
CA GLU A 45 -0.08 1.95 11.85
C GLU A 45 -0.50 0.76 11.00
N TYR A 46 0.48 0.11 10.39
CA TYR A 46 0.29 -1.06 9.55
C TYR A 46 1.18 -2.20 10.07
N HIS A 47 0.56 -3.34 10.37
CA HIS A 47 1.25 -4.57 10.73
C HIS A 47 1.21 -5.56 9.56
N MET A 48 2.37 -6.08 9.16
CA MET A 48 2.43 -7.10 8.11
C MET A 48 1.64 -8.37 8.50
N GLN A 49 1.56 -8.68 9.79
CA GLN A 49 0.74 -9.79 10.30
C GLN A 49 -0.75 -9.61 10.02
N ASP A 50 -1.27 -8.38 10.08
CA ASP A 50 -2.67 -8.08 9.74
C ASP A 50 -2.87 -8.24 8.22
N VAL A 51 -1.93 -7.76 7.41
CA VAL A 51 -1.97 -7.93 5.94
C VAL A 51 -2.01 -9.41 5.55
N GLU A 52 -1.18 -10.24 6.19
CA GLU A 52 -1.16 -11.69 5.95
C GLU A 52 -2.43 -12.37 6.44
N SER A 53 -2.90 -12.07 7.64
CA SER A 53 -4.03 -12.79 8.25
C SER A 53 -5.40 -12.35 7.74
N GLU A 54 -5.55 -11.07 7.37
CA GLU A 54 -6.81 -10.49 6.93
C GLU A 54 -6.92 -10.43 5.39
N MET A 55 -5.80 -10.26 4.68
CA MET A 55 -5.80 -10.17 3.21
C MET A 55 -5.16 -11.38 2.51
N GLY A 56 -4.46 -12.26 3.25
CA GLY A 56 -3.73 -13.40 2.70
C GLY A 56 -2.63 -13.00 1.72
N LEU A 57 -2.11 -11.79 1.86
CA LEU A 57 -1.03 -11.24 1.05
C LEU A 57 0.27 -11.31 1.86
N ASP A 58 1.08 -12.32 1.59
CA ASP A 58 2.45 -12.39 2.08
C ASP A 58 3.39 -11.50 1.27
N ARG A 59 4.64 -11.35 1.74
CA ARG A 59 5.67 -10.54 1.05
C ARG A 59 5.86 -10.93 -0.42
N HIS A 60 5.73 -12.22 -0.74
CA HIS A 60 5.87 -12.71 -2.11
C HIS A 60 4.74 -12.20 -3.00
N ARG A 61 3.49 -12.35 -2.56
CA ARG A 61 2.30 -11.86 -3.25
C ARG A 61 2.31 -10.34 -3.38
N LEU A 62 2.79 -9.62 -2.38
CA LEU A 62 2.97 -8.17 -2.48
C LEU A 62 4.00 -7.80 -3.58
N ALA A 63 5.10 -8.55 -3.71
CA ALA A 63 6.07 -8.34 -4.79
C ALA A 63 5.50 -8.66 -6.18
N GLU A 64 4.62 -9.66 -6.29
CA GLU A 64 3.88 -9.94 -7.53
C GLU A 64 2.88 -8.84 -7.87
N LEU A 65 2.19 -8.29 -6.86
CA LEU A 65 1.35 -7.11 -7.04
C LEU A 65 2.19 -5.90 -7.50
N ALA A 66 3.40 -5.71 -6.99
CA ALA A 66 4.29 -4.65 -7.46
C ALA A 66 4.67 -4.83 -8.95
N LEU A 67 4.95 -6.07 -9.40
CA LEU A 67 5.18 -6.36 -10.82
C LEU A 67 3.97 -6.03 -11.72
N LEU A 68 2.75 -6.15 -11.19
CA LEU A 68 1.50 -5.90 -11.92
C LEU A 68 1.07 -4.43 -11.89
N LEU A 69 1.20 -3.77 -10.74
CA LEU A 69 0.71 -2.41 -10.49
C LEU A 69 1.75 -1.31 -10.75
N GLY A 70 3.02 -1.68 -10.69
CA GLY A 70 4.15 -0.77 -10.73
C GLY A 70 4.68 -0.43 -9.33
N SER A 71 5.98 -0.16 -9.29
CA SER A 71 6.74 0.32 -8.13
C SER A 71 8.00 1.04 -8.62
N ASP A 72 8.88 1.46 -7.70
CA ASP A 72 10.15 2.10 -8.07
C ASP A 72 11.09 1.21 -8.90
N TYR A 73 10.83 -0.11 -8.92
CA TYR A 73 11.65 -1.10 -9.63
C TYR A 73 11.01 -1.61 -10.92
N THR A 74 9.75 -1.25 -11.21
CA THR A 74 9.01 -1.74 -12.38
C THR A 74 7.86 -0.81 -12.75
N GLU A 75 7.65 -0.57 -14.05
CA GLU A 75 6.52 0.27 -14.49
C GLU A 75 5.14 -0.38 -14.27
N GLY A 76 5.10 -1.69 -14.04
CA GLY A 76 3.87 -2.47 -13.94
C GLY A 76 3.31 -2.89 -15.31
N VAL A 77 2.09 -3.41 -15.32
CA VAL A 77 1.38 -3.81 -16.55
C VAL A 77 0.28 -2.81 -16.84
N ARG A 78 0.39 -2.14 -18.00
CA ARG A 78 -0.58 -1.11 -18.39
C ARG A 78 -1.97 -1.74 -18.56
N GLY A 79 -2.98 -1.12 -17.96
CA GLY A 79 -4.37 -1.58 -18.00
C GLY A 79 -4.76 -2.53 -16.87
N ILE A 80 -3.81 -2.96 -16.02
CA ILE A 80 -4.08 -3.72 -14.80
C ILE A 80 -4.16 -2.75 -13.62
N GLY A 81 -5.35 -2.66 -13.00
CA GLY A 81 -5.55 -1.96 -11.73
C GLY A 81 -5.62 -2.92 -10.55
N VAL A 82 -5.67 -2.38 -9.32
CA VAL A 82 -5.62 -3.14 -8.06
C VAL A 82 -6.57 -4.35 -8.00
N VAL A 83 -7.80 -4.22 -8.51
CA VAL A 83 -8.78 -5.31 -8.51
C VAL A 83 -8.30 -6.47 -9.39
N ASN A 84 -7.91 -6.17 -10.63
CA ASN A 84 -7.45 -7.19 -11.56
C ASN A 84 -6.10 -7.78 -11.10
N ALA A 85 -5.20 -6.97 -10.53
CA ALA A 85 -3.92 -7.46 -10.00
C ALA A 85 -4.12 -8.50 -8.89
N VAL A 86 -5.02 -8.22 -7.94
CA VAL A 86 -5.35 -9.17 -6.86
C VAL A 86 -6.03 -10.43 -7.41
N GLU A 87 -6.93 -10.29 -8.38
CA GLU A 87 -7.54 -11.44 -9.06
C GLU A 87 -6.50 -12.28 -9.84
N VAL A 88 -5.47 -11.66 -10.42
CA VAL A 88 -4.34 -12.36 -11.06
C VAL A 88 -3.54 -13.13 -10.01
N VAL A 89 -3.07 -12.47 -8.94
CA VAL A 89 -2.28 -13.13 -7.88
C VAL A 89 -3.06 -14.25 -7.19
N GLN A 90 -4.38 -14.09 -7.04
CA GLN A 90 -5.25 -15.15 -6.54
C GLN A 90 -5.31 -16.35 -7.51
N SER A 91 -5.48 -16.07 -8.80
CA SER A 91 -5.75 -17.10 -9.81
C SER A 91 -4.49 -17.82 -10.24
N PHE A 92 -3.32 -17.17 -10.15
CA PHE A 92 -2.02 -17.74 -10.47
C PHE A 92 -1.14 -17.76 -9.22
N PRO A 93 -1.46 -18.63 -8.23
CA PRO A 93 -0.72 -18.66 -6.97
C PRO A 93 0.71 -19.17 -7.16
N GLY A 94 1.63 -18.66 -6.33
CA GLY A 94 3.06 -18.99 -6.42
C GLY A 94 3.75 -18.17 -7.52
N LYS A 95 4.99 -18.52 -7.89
CA LYS A 95 5.84 -17.77 -8.85
C LYS A 95 5.37 -17.79 -10.30
N ASP A 96 4.09 -17.98 -10.56
CA ASP A 96 3.56 -18.34 -11.87
C ASP A 96 2.88 -17.20 -12.64
N LEU A 97 3.42 -15.99 -12.48
CA LEU A 97 3.18 -14.88 -13.42
C LEU A 97 3.64 -15.23 -14.84
N LEU A 98 4.45 -16.28 -15.01
CA LEU A 98 4.81 -16.82 -16.32
C LEU A 98 3.62 -17.48 -17.01
N ARG A 99 2.85 -18.34 -16.32
CA ARG A 99 1.58 -18.87 -16.87
C ARG A 99 0.58 -17.77 -17.19
N PHE A 100 0.53 -16.71 -16.38
CA PHE A 100 -0.29 -15.54 -16.68
C PHE A 100 0.13 -14.87 -18.00
N LYS A 101 1.43 -14.64 -18.19
CA LYS A 101 1.99 -14.12 -19.45
C LYS A 101 1.67 -15.04 -20.63
N GLN A 102 1.92 -16.34 -20.50
CA GLN A 102 1.65 -17.33 -21.55
C GLN A 102 0.18 -17.31 -21.97
N TRP A 103 -0.75 -17.20 -21.00
CA TRP A 103 -2.17 -17.08 -21.30
C TRP A 103 -2.54 -15.75 -22.00
N LEU A 104 -1.85 -14.65 -21.70
CA LEU A 104 -2.06 -13.38 -22.38
C LEU A 104 -1.58 -13.40 -23.83
N GLU A 105 -0.43 -14.03 -24.06
CA GLU A 105 0.18 -14.20 -25.38
C GLU A 105 -0.47 -15.33 -26.20
N SER A 106 -1.29 -16.19 -25.56
CA SER A 106 -1.91 -17.33 -26.24
C SER A 106 -2.97 -16.89 -27.25
N PRO A 107 -2.98 -17.50 -28.45
CA PRO A 107 -4.01 -17.23 -29.44
C PRO A 107 -5.41 -17.47 -28.88
N ASP A 108 -6.38 -16.64 -29.27
CA ASP A 108 -7.77 -16.84 -28.86
C ASP A 108 -8.35 -18.07 -29.60
N VAL A 109 -8.27 -19.24 -28.96
CA VAL A 109 -8.70 -20.53 -29.52
C VAL A 109 -10.15 -20.49 -29.99
N ALA A 110 -11.02 -19.72 -29.34
CA ALA A 110 -12.40 -19.59 -29.76
C ALA A 110 -12.59 -18.64 -30.96
N LEU A 111 -11.64 -17.73 -31.21
CA LEU A 111 -11.58 -16.92 -32.43
C LEU A 111 -11.04 -17.74 -33.61
N ILE A 112 -10.07 -18.62 -33.35
CA ILE A 112 -9.56 -19.61 -34.32
C ILE A 112 -10.67 -20.63 -34.66
N ALA A 113 -11.37 -21.18 -33.66
CA ALA A 113 -12.46 -22.12 -33.89
C ALA A 113 -13.62 -21.50 -34.68
N ALA A 114 -13.96 -20.24 -34.40
CA ALA A 114 -14.95 -19.48 -35.18
C ALA A 114 -14.50 -19.22 -36.63
N ALA A 115 -13.20 -19.03 -36.88
CA ALA A 115 -12.65 -18.81 -38.22
C ALA A 115 -12.49 -20.11 -39.04
N VAL A 116 -12.26 -21.25 -38.38
CA VAL A 116 -11.96 -22.55 -39.05
C VAL A 116 -13.20 -23.46 -39.12
N GLY A 117 -14.35 -23.03 -38.59
CA GLY A 117 -15.63 -23.76 -38.71
C GLY A 117 -15.68 -25.09 -37.96
N GLY A 118 -14.77 -25.32 -37.02
CA GLY A 118 -14.69 -26.53 -36.20
C GLY A 118 -15.38 -26.36 -34.85
N SER A 119 -16.01 -27.43 -34.35
CA SER A 119 -16.42 -27.50 -32.95
C SER A 119 -15.15 -27.44 -32.07
N ALA A 120 -15.10 -26.48 -31.15
CA ALA A 120 -13.94 -26.23 -30.29
C ALA A 120 -13.71 -27.41 -29.32
N SER A 121 -13.07 -28.47 -29.79
CA SER A 121 -12.64 -29.60 -28.97
C SER A 121 -11.12 -29.74 -29.03
N ALA A 122 -10.44 -28.81 -28.36
CA ALA A 122 -9.08 -29.02 -27.85
C ALA A 122 -8.77 -27.82 -26.94
N GLY A 123 -9.10 -27.95 -25.64
CA GLY A 123 -8.33 -27.19 -24.66
C GLY A 123 -6.87 -27.58 -24.85
N SER A 124 -5.96 -26.61 -24.80
CA SER A 124 -4.52 -26.89 -24.83
C SER A 124 -4.17 -27.85 -23.68
N ALA A 125 -3.06 -28.59 -23.78
CA ALA A 125 -2.63 -29.47 -22.68
C ALA A 125 -2.50 -28.71 -21.34
N GLU A 126 -2.18 -27.41 -21.40
CA GLU A 126 -2.10 -26.50 -20.25
C GLU A 126 -3.49 -26.18 -19.63
N ASP A 127 -4.56 -26.11 -20.43
CA ASP A 127 -5.92 -25.84 -19.93
C ASP A 127 -6.50 -27.02 -19.13
N GLN A 128 -5.92 -28.22 -19.29
CA GLN A 128 -6.30 -29.40 -18.50
C GLN A 128 -5.73 -29.35 -17.07
N GLU A 129 -4.56 -28.73 -16.88
CA GLU A 129 -3.92 -28.55 -15.56
C GLU A 129 -4.48 -27.36 -14.76
N ASP A 130 -5.24 -26.46 -15.41
CA ASP A 130 -5.81 -25.31 -14.73
C ASP A 130 -6.74 -25.70 -13.58
N SER A 131 -6.60 -25.02 -12.44
CA SER A 131 -7.60 -25.05 -11.38
C SER A 131 -8.92 -24.41 -11.85
N GLU A 132 -10.03 -24.72 -11.16
CA GLU A 132 -11.32 -24.09 -11.47
C GLU A 132 -11.26 -22.56 -11.37
N LEU A 133 -10.49 -22.02 -10.42
CA LEU A 133 -10.22 -20.59 -10.28
C LEU A 133 -9.53 -20.01 -11.52
N GLN A 134 -8.52 -20.69 -12.06
CA GLN A 134 -7.83 -20.27 -13.28
C GLN A 134 -8.78 -20.25 -14.47
N ARG A 135 -9.60 -21.29 -14.64
CA ARG A 135 -10.58 -21.34 -15.74
C ARG A 135 -11.64 -20.24 -15.62
N GLU A 136 -12.13 -19.96 -14.42
CA GLU A 136 -13.07 -18.86 -14.16
C GLU A 136 -12.43 -17.50 -14.48
N PHE A 137 -11.19 -17.28 -14.04
CA PHE A 137 -10.43 -16.06 -14.33
C PHE A 137 -10.22 -15.87 -15.84
N LYS A 138 -9.69 -16.88 -16.53
CA LYS A 138 -9.46 -16.83 -17.98
C LYS A 138 -10.75 -16.53 -18.76
N ARG A 139 -11.89 -17.09 -18.32
CA ARG A 139 -13.20 -16.86 -18.92
C ARG A 139 -13.71 -15.43 -18.71
N SER A 140 -13.67 -14.95 -17.47
CA SER A 140 -14.16 -13.61 -17.09
C SER A 140 -13.30 -12.48 -17.67
N HIS A 141 -12.00 -12.72 -17.86
CA HIS A 141 -11.04 -11.72 -18.35
C HIS A 141 -10.70 -11.86 -19.84
N ARG A 142 -11.35 -12.77 -20.57
CA ARG A 142 -11.05 -13.06 -21.99
C ARG A 142 -11.02 -11.81 -22.89
N ASN A 143 -11.93 -10.86 -22.67
CA ASN A 143 -11.99 -9.63 -23.46
C ASN A 143 -11.00 -8.57 -22.95
N LEU A 144 -10.80 -8.49 -21.63
CA LEU A 144 -9.91 -7.53 -20.98
C LEU A 144 -8.44 -7.82 -21.26
N ARG A 145 -8.08 -9.11 -21.44
CA ARG A 145 -6.71 -9.55 -21.70
C ARG A 145 -6.07 -8.85 -22.92
N LYS A 146 -6.88 -8.40 -23.89
CA LYS A 146 -6.44 -7.66 -25.09
C LYS A 146 -6.05 -6.20 -24.81
N THR A 147 -6.46 -5.67 -23.67
CA THR A 147 -6.18 -4.29 -23.24
C THR A 147 -4.96 -4.19 -22.33
N TRP A 148 -4.43 -5.34 -21.89
CA TRP A 148 -3.27 -5.41 -21.01
C TRP A 148 -2.02 -5.50 -21.85
N ASP A 149 -1.12 -4.54 -21.64
CA ASP A 149 0.13 -4.42 -22.37
C ASP A 149 1.28 -4.79 -21.42
N LEU A 150 1.87 -5.96 -21.67
CA LEU A 150 2.94 -6.50 -20.86
C LEU A 150 4.29 -5.95 -21.33
N PRO A 151 5.11 -5.40 -20.42
CA PRO A 151 6.49 -5.08 -20.75
C PRO A 151 7.24 -6.34 -21.26
N PRO A 152 8.17 -6.22 -22.22
CA PRO A 152 8.94 -7.36 -22.73
C PRO A 152 9.70 -8.14 -21.64
N SER A 153 10.12 -7.44 -20.59
CA SER A 153 10.82 -7.99 -19.43
C SER A 153 9.89 -8.69 -18.42
N PHE A 154 8.58 -8.70 -18.63
CA PHE A 154 7.64 -9.31 -17.69
C PHE A 154 7.68 -10.85 -17.76
N PRO A 155 7.58 -11.56 -16.62
CA PRO A 155 7.82 -11.06 -15.27
C PRO A 155 9.32 -10.84 -15.04
N ASN A 156 9.70 -9.67 -14.50
CA ASN A 156 11.11 -9.35 -14.30
C ASN A 156 11.62 -9.98 -12.99
N THR A 157 12.29 -11.11 -13.09
CA THR A 157 12.81 -11.85 -11.93
C THR A 157 13.89 -11.08 -11.16
N LEU A 158 14.57 -10.12 -11.80
CA LEU A 158 15.58 -9.28 -11.12
C LEU A 158 14.91 -8.34 -10.11
N VAL A 159 13.71 -7.86 -10.40
CA VAL A 159 12.93 -7.02 -9.47
C VAL A 159 12.52 -7.83 -8.24
N LEU A 160 12.03 -9.06 -8.44
CA LEU A 160 11.71 -9.97 -7.35
C LEU A 160 12.95 -10.30 -6.50
N ALA A 161 14.10 -10.53 -7.14
CA ALA A 161 15.35 -10.77 -6.44
C ALA A 161 15.82 -9.55 -5.64
N ALA A 162 15.68 -8.34 -6.19
CA ALA A 162 16.03 -7.10 -5.51
C ALA A 162 15.20 -6.88 -4.24
N TYR A 163 13.89 -7.16 -4.30
CA TYR A 163 13.03 -7.10 -3.12
C TYR A 163 13.32 -8.22 -2.13
N ALA A 164 13.59 -9.45 -2.59
CA ALA A 164 13.82 -10.61 -1.72
C ALA A 164 15.19 -10.57 -1.02
N GLN A 165 16.22 -10.06 -1.69
CA GLN A 165 17.61 -10.04 -1.22
C GLN A 165 18.23 -8.64 -1.43
N PRO A 166 17.71 -7.61 -0.75
CA PRO A 166 18.29 -6.27 -0.85
C PRO A 166 19.68 -6.24 -0.21
N HIS A 167 20.54 -5.36 -0.71
CA HIS A 167 21.84 -5.12 -0.09
C HIS A 167 21.68 -4.22 1.13
N VAL A 168 21.97 -4.76 2.32
CA VAL A 168 21.85 -4.06 3.61
C VAL A 168 23.09 -4.30 4.47
N ASP A 169 23.35 -3.41 5.41
CA ASP A 169 24.30 -3.63 6.50
C ASP A 169 23.68 -4.59 7.52
N HIS A 170 24.40 -5.66 7.85
CA HIS A 170 23.98 -6.71 8.79
C HIS A 170 24.50 -6.51 10.23
N SER A 171 25.08 -5.35 10.53
CA SER A 171 25.53 -4.99 11.87
C SER A 171 24.39 -4.99 12.88
N LYS A 172 24.54 -5.75 13.96
CA LYS A 172 23.58 -5.82 15.09
C LYS A 172 23.97 -4.92 16.26
N LYS A 173 24.84 -3.93 16.01
CA LYS A 173 25.28 -3.02 17.06
C LYS A 173 24.09 -2.18 17.55
N SER A 174 23.84 -2.18 18.86
CA SER A 174 22.78 -1.37 19.46
C SER A 174 23.01 0.12 19.21
N PHE A 175 21.91 0.83 18.94
CA PHE A 175 21.93 2.28 18.84
C PHE A 175 22.16 2.94 20.20
N VAL A 176 22.73 4.14 20.17
CA VAL A 176 22.95 4.97 21.36
C VAL A 176 22.35 6.34 21.07
N TRP A 177 21.50 6.81 21.98
CA TRP A 177 20.90 8.13 21.91
C TRP A 177 21.64 9.07 22.86
N GLY A 178 22.34 10.04 22.28
CA GLY A 178 23.00 11.11 23.04
C GLY A 178 22.03 12.24 23.41
N ARG A 179 22.43 13.06 24.39
CA ARG A 179 21.72 14.30 24.71
C ARG A 179 22.00 15.35 23.62
N PRO A 180 21.00 16.08 23.11
CA PRO A 180 21.23 17.14 22.12
C PRO A 180 22.14 18.25 22.68
N ASP A 181 23.14 18.65 21.89
CA ASP A 181 24.05 19.76 22.24
C ASP A 181 23.43 21.09 21.81
N LEU A 182 22.88 21.82 22.77
CA LEU A 182 22.21 23.10 22.52
C LEU A 182 23.15 24.15 21.92
N GLN A 183 24.42 24.18 22.34
CA GLN A 183 25.35 25.20 21.87
C GLN A 183 25.75 24.95 20.42
N LEU A 184 25.99 23.68 20.07
CA LEU A 184 26.24 23.28 18.69
C LEU A 184 25.02 23.55 17.79
N LEU A 185 23.81 23.23 18.27
CA LEU A 185 22.57 23.48 17.53
C LEU A 185 22.30 24.96 17.29
N ARG A 186 22.59 25.84 18.27
CA ARG A 186 22.53 27.30 18.09
C ARG A 186 23.46 27.79 16.99
N SER A 187 24.72 27.35 17.00
CA SER A 187 25.71 27.69 15.97
C SER A 187 25.26 27.19 14.59
N PHE A 188 24.80 25.94 14.51
CA PHE A 188 24.32 25.33 13.27
C PHE A 188 23.10 26.09 12.70
N CYS A 189 22.08 26.39 13.52
CA CYS A 189 20.88 27.08 13.07
C CYS A 189 21.17 28.52 12.63
N ARG A 190 22.12 29.20 13.28
CA ARG A 190 22.57 30.53 12.86
C ARG A 190 23.24 30.47 11.48
N GLU A 191 24.16 29.54 11.28
CA GLU A 191 24.91 29.42 10.02
C GLU A 191 24.04 28.94 8.85
N ARG A 192 23.17 27.95 9.08
CA ARG A 192 22.38 27.31 8.02
C ARG A 192 21.05 28.00 7.73
N PHE A 193 20.44 28.61 8.74
CA PHE A 193 19.10 29.20 8.61
C PHE A 193 19.04 30.69 8.96
N GLY A 194 20.14 31.29 9.43
CA GLY A 194 20.17 32.68 9.88
C GLY A 194 19.37 32.93 11.15
N TRP A 195 19.05 31.89 11.94
CA TRP A 195 18.20 32.06 13.11
C TRP A 195 18.95 32.74 14.27
N PRO A 196 18.36 33.76 14.92
CA PRO A 196 18.91 34.31 16.15
C PRO A 196 18.83 33.28 17.27
N THR A 197 19.71 33.41 18.27
CA THR A 197 19.77 32.48 19.42
C THR A 197 18.41 32.35 20.11
N ASP A 198 17.69 33.46 20.29
CA ASP A 198 16.41 33.49 20.99
C ASP A 198 15.36 32.60 20.31
N LYS A 199 15.32 32.60 18.97
CA LYS A 199 14.42 31.73 18.20
C LYS A 199 14.79 30.25 18.32
N VAL A 200 16.09 29.94 18.35
CA VAL A 200 16.55 28.56 18.54
C VAL A 200 16.17 28.07 19.93
N ASP A 201 16.35 28.91 20.94
CA ASP A 201 16.02 28.59 22.33
C ASP A 201 14.52 28.39 22.52
N GLU A 202 13.69 29.24 21.91
CA GLU A 202 12.23 29.11 21.90
C GLU A 202 11.77 27.72 21.44
N LEU A 203 12.42 27.15 20.41
CA LEU A 203 12.06 25.86 19.84
C LEU A 203 12.71 24.66 20.55
N LEU A 204 13.99 24.78 20.95
CA LEU A 204 14.78 23.63 21.43
C LEU A 204 14.82 23.49 22.95
N VAL A 205 14.70 24.57 23.72
CA VAL A 205 14.69 24.48 25.20
C VAL A 205 13.51 23.64 25.70
N PRO A 206 12.27 23.78 25.17
CA PRO A 206 11.16 22.91 25.59
C PRO A 206 11.44 21.43 25.29
N VAL A 207 12.03 21.11 24.14
CA VAL A 207 12.40 19.74 23.76
C VAL A 207 13.44 19.15 24.73
N LEU A 208 14.45 19.94 25.11
CA LEU A 208 15.46 19.54 26.09
C LEU A 208 14.88 19.34 27.50
N GLN A 209 13.97 20.22 27.92
CA GLN A 209 13.26 20.07 29.19
C GLN A 209 12.44 18.77 29.20
N SER A 210 11.71 18.47 28.13
CA SER A 210 10.98 17.21 27.98
C SER A 210 11.92 15.98 27.98
N TYR A 211 13.08 16.07 27.33
CA TYR A 211 14.09 15.01 27.34
C TYR A 211 14.62 14.76 28.77
N ASP A 212 14.92 15.82 29.51
CA ASP A 212 15.48 15.74 30.87
C ASP A 212 14.42 15.28 31.91
N GLN A 213 13.13 15.48 31.64
CA GLN A 213 12.03 15.00 32.49
C GLN A 213 11.91 13.47 32.55
N ARG A 214 12.59 12.71 31.67
CA ARG A 214 12.58 11.24 31.63
C ARG A 214 11.18 10.63 31.75
N GLN A 215 10.15 11.26 31.19
CA GLN A 215 8.90 10.55 30.93
C GLN A 215 9.24 9.51 29.86
N THR A 216 9.56 8.30 30.31
CA THR A 216 9.99 7.18 29.46
C THR A 216 8.79 6.64 28.72
N GLN A 217 8.31 7.39 27.74
CA GLN A 217 7.60 6.81 26.62
C GLN A 217 8.60 5.92 25.89
N MET A 218 8.52 4.61 26.14
CA MET A 218 9.46 3.64 25.58
C MET A 218 9.06 3.25 24.16
N ARG A 219 7.77 3.38 23.83
CA ARG A 219 7.18 2.87 22.58
C ARG A 219 6.15 3.84 22.01
N MET A 220 5.91 3.72 20.71
CA MET A 220 4.98 4.60 19.99
C MET A 220 3.52 4.36 20.40
N ASP A 221 3.15 3.11 20.67
CA ASP A 221 1.83 2.69 21.16
C ASP A 221 1.45 3.33 22.52
N GLN A 222 2.44 3.68 23.35
CA GLN A 222 2.23 4.40 24.61
C GLN A 222 1.91 5.89 24.39
N TYR A 223 2.34 6.46 23.26
CA TYR A 223 2.03 7.85 22.89
C TYR A 223 0.67 7.97 22.22
N LEU A 224 0.39 7.04 21.31
CA LEU A 224 -0.83 7.00 20.52
C LEU A 224 -1.82 6.05 21.20
N THR A 225 -2.48 6.55 22.25
CA THR A 225 -3.33 5.73 23.13
C THR A 225 -4.68 5.31 22.54
N PHE A 226 -5.10 5.92 21.44
CA PHE A 226 -6.34 5.56 20.73
C PHE A 226 -6.03 4.84 19.43
N ASN A 227 -6.50 3.60 19.30
CA ASN A 227 -6.38 2.78 18.09
C ASN A 227 -7.77 2.40 17.57
N GLN A 228 -7.99 2.57 16.27
CA GLN A 228 -9.19 2.13 15.57
C GLN A 228 -8.82 1.56 14.20
N ARG A 229 -9.40 0.41 13.84
CA ARG A 229 -9.31 -0.18 12.49
C ARG A 229 -9.91 0.77 11.45
N PHE A 230 -9.06 1.28 10.55
CA PHE A 230 -9.46 2.24 9.51
C PHE A 230 -9.52 1.65 8.10
N ALA A 231 -8.84 0.52 7.85
CA ALA A 231 -8.79 -0.10 6.53
C ALA A 231 -10.17 -0.65 6.12
N LYS A 232 -10.67 -0.21 4.95
CA LYS A 232 -11.95 -0.69 4.38
C LYS A 232 -11.78 -1.00 2.88
N ILE A 233 -12.19 -2.20 2.47
CA ILE A 233 -12.22 -2.59 1.05
C ILE A 233 -13.55 -2.14 0.45
N LYS A 234 -13.52 -1.19 -0.48
CA LYS A 234 -14.74 -0.62 -1.08
C LYS A 234 -15.31 -1.45 -2.23
N SER A 235 -14.45 -2.10 -3.01
CA SER A 235 -14.85 -2.84 -4.20
C SER A 235 -15.34 -4.24 -3.83
N LYS A 236 -16.57 -4.59 -4.23
CA LYS A 236 -17.14 -5.94 -4.04
C LYS A 236 -16.29 -7.02 -4.72
N ARG A 237 -15.73 -6.72 -5.90
CA ARG A 237 -14.82 -7.65 -6.60
C ARG A 237 -13.53 -7.86 -5.83
N LEU A 238 -12.97 -6.77 -5.29
CA LEU A 238 -11.75 -6.86 -4.47
C LEU A 238 -12.02 -7.61 -3.16
N GLN A 239 -13.15 -7.36 -2.50
CA GLN A 239 -13.58 -8.13 -1.33
C GLN A 239 -13.68 -9.63 -1.66
N ALA A 240 -14.31 -9.98 -2.79
CA ALA A 240 -14.43 -11.38 -3.20
C ALA A 240 -13.07 -12.04 -3.47
N ALA A 241 -12.17 -11.34 -4.17
CA ALA A 241 -10.83 -11.83 -4.45
C ALA A 241 -10.03 -12.03 -3.16
N VAL A 242 -10.04 -11.04 -2.27
CA VAL A 242 -9.38 -11.11 -0.95
C VAL A 242 -9.96 -12.24 -0.09
N THR A 243 -11.28 -12.40 -0.02
CA THR A 243 -11.91 -13.51 0.71
C THR A 243 -11.48 -14.87 0.15
N LYS A 244 -11.39 -15.01 -1.19
CA LYS A 244 -10.91 -16.26 -1.82
C LYS A 244 -9.42 -16.52 -1.51
N ILE A 245 -8.62 -15.46 -1.34
CA ILE A 245 -7.21 -15.54 -0.95
C ILE A 245 -7.05 -15.93 0.53
N ALA A 246 -7.69 -15.18 1.43
CA ALA A 246 -7.52 -15.28 2.88
C ALA A 246 -8.39 -16.38 3.53
N GLY A 247 -9.35 -16.93 2.77
CA GLY A 247 -10.33 -17.92 3.26
C GLY A 247 -11.47 -17.32 4.08
N ARG A 248 -11.29 -16.11 4.63
CA ARG A 248 -12.29 -15.30 5.32
C ARG A 248 -11.93 -13.83 5.19
N ILE A 249 -12.91 -12.94 5.34
CA ILE A 249 -12.67 -11.50 5.44
C ILE A 249 -13.18 -11.02 6.79
N ASP A 250 -12.43 -10.13 7.44
CA ASP A 250 -12.90 -9.48 8.65
C ASP A 250 -14.12 -8.60 8.29
N PRO A 251 -15.28 -8.76 8.96
CA PRO A 251 -16.44 -7.92 8.74
C PRO A 251 -16.13 -6.42 8.86
N GLU A 252 -15.22 -6.03 9.74
CA GLU A 252 -14.79 -4.64 9.89
C GLU A 252 -14.08 -4.12 8.64
N MET A 253 -13.43 -4.95 7.82
CA MET A 253 -12.83 -4.52 6.56
C MET A 253 -13.85 -4.33 5.44
N THR A 254 -15.08 -4.83 5.62
CA THR A 254 -16.16 -4.68 4.63
C THR A 254 -16.98 -3.44 4.91
N ILE A 255 -17.38 -2.73 3.86
CA ILE A 255 -18.44 -1.73 4.00
C ILE A 255 -19.75 -2.51 4.12
N ALA A 256 -20.38 -2.46 5.28
CA ALA A 256 -21.73 -3.00 5.47
C ALA A 256 -22.63 -2.49 4.34
N ALA A 257 -23.22 -3.41 3.57
CA ALA A 257 -24.20 -3.07 2.56
C ALA A 257 -25.50 -2.65 3.27
N ASN A 258 -25.56 -1.39 3.73
CA ASN A 258 -26.75 -0.55 3.92
C ASN A 258 -26.42 0.62 4.86
N VAL A 259 -25.99 1.73 4.26
CA VAL A 259 -26.54 3.03 4.66
C VAL A 259 -27.30 3.50 3.44
N GLU A 260 -28.61 3.31 3.46
CA GLU A 260 -29.52 3.91 2.48
C GLU A 260 -29.13 5.38 2.35
N SER A 261 -28.81 5.78 1.13
CA SER A 261 -28.71 7.17 0.74
C SER A 261 -30.03 7.84 1.07
N THR A 262 -30.10 8.51 2.21
CA THR A 262 -31.19 9.45 2.50
C THR A 262 -31.18 10.49 1.38
N PRO A 263 -32.27 10.63 0.61
CA PRO A 263 -32.30 11.60 -0.47
C PRO A 263 -32.16 12.99 0.14
N ARG A 264 -31.13 13.74 -0.28
CA ARG A 264 -30.98 15.16 0.02
C ARG A 264 -32.21 15.89 -0.50
N ASN A 265 -33.14 16.16 0.40
CA ASN A 265 -34.29 17.00 0.15
C ASN A 265 -33.77 18.42 -0.10
N ARG A 266 -33.86 18.90 -1.34
CA ARG A 266 -33.59 20.30 -1.68
C ARG A 266 -34.68 21.14 -1.02
N GLN A 267 -34.35 21.87 0.04
CA GLN A 267 -35.20 22.96 0.50
C GLN A 267 -35.10 24.14 -0.49
N PRO A 268 -36.21 24.75 -0.91
CA PRO A 268 -36.20 25.95 -1.73
C PRO A 268 -35.72 27.15 -0.90
N GLY A 269 -34.91 28.01 -1.54
CA GLY A 269 -34.36 29.20 -0.91
C GLY A 269 -35.43 30.16 -0.43
N THR A 270 -35.29 30.58 0.83
CA THR A 270 -35.96 31.75 1.38
C THR A 270 -35.08 32.96 1.10
N SER A 271 -35.63 33.85 0.28
CA SER A 271 -35.20 35.23 0.13
C SER A 271 -35.43 35.98 1.44
N ASP A 272 -34.39 36.59 2.00
CA ASP A 272 -34.53 37.74 2.87
C ASP A 272 -33.58 38.82 2.36
N GLY A 273 -34.20 39.91 1.91
CA GLY A 273 -33.53 41.13 1.54
C GLY A 273 -33.30 41.98 2.78
N GLU A 274 -32.17 42.69 2.80
CA GLU A 274 -32.03 43.88 3.62
C GLU A 274 -31.22 44.93 2.86
N ALA A 275 -31.72 46.16 2.97
CA ALA A 275 -31.51 47.29 2.09
C ALA A 275 -30.20 48.01 2.36
N VAL A 276 -29.56 48.53 1.31
CA VAL A 276 -28.71 49.73 1.44
C VAL A 276 -28.87 50.61 0.19
N ASP A 277 -29.23 51.86 0.50
CA ASP A 277 -28.86 53.11 -0.15
C ASP A 277 -29.78 53.80 -1.16
N GLY A 278 -30.20 54.99 -0.72
CA GLY A 278 -30.72 56.13 -1.45
C GLY A 278 -30.63 57.28 -0.45
N THR A 279 -29.92 58.37 -0.69
CA THR A 279 -30.27 59.39 -1.68
C THR A 279 -29.13 60.41 -1.79
N ALA A 280 -28.63 60.61 -3.03
CA ALA A 280 -28.31 61.84 -3.80
C ALA A 280 -28.10 63.22 -3.09
N PRO A 281 -27.54 64.26 -3.76
CA PRO A 281 -27.72 64.62 -5.18
C PRO A 281 -26.51 64.35 -6.10
#